data_AF-A0A952INW3-F1
#
_entry.id   AF-A0A952INW3-F1
#
_cell.length_a   1.000
_cell.length_b   1.000
_cell.length_c   1.000
_cell.angle_alpha   90.00
_cell.angle_beta   90.00
_cell.angle_gamma   90.00
#
_symmetry.space_group_name_H-M   'P 1'
#
loop_
_entity.id
_entity.type
_entity.pdbx_description
1 polymer ?
#
loop_
_entity_poly.entity_id
_entity_poly.type
_entity_poly.pdbx_seq_one_letter_code
_entity_poly.pdbx_strand_id
1 'polypeptide(L)'
;MDEVKKKVLDRDVNRLGESFVFPPRVMDDIHIKSELGRYRMRGFSLFKKIPHWDDLTFLPGTLTRFVIEGYREKCETRTVIGPRAKKPIELDIPVYITGMSFGALSYEAKTALARGATMAGSATCSGEGGMIPDERRY
;
A
#
# COMPACT_ATOMS: atom_id res chain seq x y z
N MET A 1 -32.24 15.44 -24.81
CA MET A 1 -32.04 14.48 -23.72
C MET A 1 -31.77 13.16 -24.39
N ASP A 2 -30.54 12.94 -24.83
CA ASP A 2 -30.12 11.68 -25.43
C ASP A 2 -29.12 11.04 -24.47
N GLU A 3 -29.57 9.98 -23.79
CA GLU A 3 -28.70 9.14 -22.98
C GLU A 3 -27.63 8.53 -23.88
N VAL A 4 -26.40 9.03 -23.76
CA VAL A 4 -25.22 8.36 -24.32
C VAL A 4 -25.07 7.02 -23.59
N LYS A 5 -25.67 5.96 -24.13
CA LYS A 5 -25.45 4.58 -23.68
C LYS A 5 -23.95 4.31 -23.69
N LYS A 6 -23.31 4.23 -22.52
CA LYS A 6 -21.94 3.75 -22.39
C LYS A 6 -21.89 2.35 -22.99
N LYS A 7 -21.16 2.18 -24.08
CA LYS A 7 -20.86 0.87 -24.65
C LYS A 7 -20.22 0.03 -23.55
N VAL A 8 -20.81 -1.13 -23.26
CA VAL A 8 -20.22 -2.09 -22.33
C VAL A 8 -18.93 -2.57 -22.97
N LEU A 9 -17.80 -2.38 -22.28
CA LEU A 9 -16.50 -2.80 -22.77
C LEU A 9 -16.48 -4.34 -22.73
N ASP A 10 -16.42 -4.95 -23.91
CA ASP A 10 -16.31 -6.40 -24.03
C ASP A 10 -14.86 -6.77 -23.80
N ARG A 11 -14.57 -7.31 -22.61
CA ARG A 11 -13.21 -7.74 -22.28
C ARG A 11 -12.99 -9.08 -22.93
N ASP A 12 -12.22 -9.10 -24.02
CA ASP A 12 -11.81 -10.37 -24.62
C ASP A 12 -10.94 -11.14 -23.62
N VAL A 13 -11.49 -12.23 -23.10
CA VAL A 13 -10.84 -13.12 -22.12
C VAL A 13 -9.94 -14.17 -22.78
N ASN A 14 -9.91 -14.21 -24.12
CA ASN A 14 -9.12 -15.18 -24.84
C ASN A 14 -7.64 -14.77 -24.88
N ARG A 15 -6.86 -15.35 -23.97
CA ARG A 15 -5.41 -15.14 -23.89
C ARG A 15 -4.72 -15.75 -25.11
N LEU A 16 -4.21 -14.89 -26.00
CA LEU A 16 -3.39 -15.27 -27.17
C LEU A 16 -1.94 -15.69 -26.83
N GLY A 17 -1.63 -15.92 -25.55
CA GLY A 17 -0.30 -16.29 -25.05
C GLY A 17 0.35 -15.22 -24.16
N GLU A 18 1.51 -15.53 -23.58
CA GLU A 18 2.27 -14.61 -22.74
C GLU A 18 3.42 -13.99 -23.53
N SER A 19 3.43 -12.65 -23.63
CA SER A 19 4.52 -11.88 -24.23
C SER A 19 5.15 -10.99 -23.18
N PHE A 20 6.48 -10.97 -23.13
CA PHE A 20 7.24 -10.05 -22.27
C PHE A 20 7.05 -8.60 -22.71
N VAL A 21 7.00 -8.36 -24.02
CA VAL A 21 6.86 -7.01 -24.62
C VAL A 21 5.42 -6.52 -24.54
N PHE A 22 4.46 -7.42 -24.73
CA PHE A 22 3.03 -7.12 -24.63
C PHE A 22 2.37 -7.97 -23.53
N PRO A 23 2.54 -7.61 -22.25
CA PRO A 23 1.81 -8.27 -21.18
C PRO A 23 0.30 -8.13 -21.39
N PRO A 24 -0.54 -9.08 -20.91
CA PRO A 24 -1.99 -9.01 -21.07
C PRO A 24 -2.62 -7.68 -20.64
N ARG A 25 -2.08 -7.03 -19.60
CA ARG A 25 -2.53 -5.69 -19.14
C ARG A 25 -2.28 -4.57 -20.16
N VAL A 26 -1.24 -4.69 -20.99
CA VAL A 26 -0.88 -3.71 -22.02
C VAL A 26 -1.75 -3.93 -23.25
N MET A 27 -1.96 -5.19 -23.64
CA MET A 27 -2.88 -5.53 -24.73
C MET A 27 -4.32 -5.11 -24.42
N ASP A 28 -4.80 -5.36 -23.19
CA ASP A 28 -6.12 -4.93 -22.72
C ASP A 28 -6.27 -3.40 -22.79
N ASP A 29 -5.24 -2.65 -22.37
CA ASP A 29 -5.26 -1.19 -22.45
C ASP A 29 -5.24 -0.68 -23.91
N ILE A 30 -4.54 -1.36 -24.83
CA ILE A 30 -4.56 -1.06 -26.26
C ILE A 30 -5.97 -1.29 -26.83
N HIS A 31 -6.60 -2.43 -26.54
CA HIS A 31 -7.95 -2.74 -27.02
C HIS A 31 -8.98 -1.74 -26.50
N ILE A 32 -8.97 -1.45 -25.19
CA ILE A 32 -9.86 -0.46 -24.58
C ILE A 32 -9.67 0.92 -25.22
N LYS A 33 -8.42 1.35 -25.50
CA LYS A 33 -8.15 2.61 -26.19
C LYS A 33 -8.68 2.62 -27.62
N SER A 34 -8.52 1.51 -28.35
CA SER A 34 -9.04 1.38 -29.72
C SER A 34 -10.56 1.44 -29.77
N GLU A 35 -11.26 0.84 -28.80
CA GLU A 35 -12.72 0.85 -28.75
C GLU A 35 -13.30 2.20 -28.31
N LEU A 36 -12.64 2.87 -27.36
CA LEU A 36 -13.08 4.16 -26.85
C LEU A 36 -12.89 5.30 -27.86
N GLY A 37 -11.94 5.18 -28.79
CA GLY A 37 -11.62 6.21 -29.77
C GLY A 37 -11.12 7.53 -29.17
N ARG A 38 -10.75 7.54 -27.88
CA ARG A 38 -10.28 8.72 -27.14
C ARG A 38 -9.20 8.33 -26.13
N TYR A 39 -8.28 9.25 -25.86
CA TYR A 39 -7.28 9.04 -24.81
C TYR A 39 -7.95 8.95 -23.44
N ARG A 40 -7.60 7.91 -22.67
CA ARG A 40 -8.04 7.77 -21.29
C ARG A 40 -7.14 8.63 -20.40
N MET A 41 -7.67 9.75 -19.92
CA MET A 41 -7.03 10.52 -18.85
C MET A 41 -6.98 9.66 -17.58
N ARG A 42 -5.83 9.05 -17.35
CA ARG A 42 -5.49 8.32 -16.13
C ARG A 42 -4.14 8.85 -15.67
N GLY A 43 -3.95 8.99 -14.35
CA GLY A 43 -2.61 9.22 -13.81
C GLY A 43 -1.70 8.12 -14.34
N PHE A 44 -0.74 8.49 -15.19
CA PHE A 44 0.28 7.55 -15.63
C PHE A 44 1.06 7.18 -14.37
N SER A 45 1.00 5.91 -14.01
CA SER A 45 1.78 5.39 -12.88
C SER A 45 3.27 5.64 -13.13
N LEU A 46 4.12 5.27 -12.18
CA LEU A 46 5.56 5.51 -12.27
C LEU A 46 6.15 4.99 -13.60
N PHE A 47 6.88 5.84 -14.32
CA PHE A 47 7.66 5.44 -15.50
C PHE A 47 8.92 4.61 -15.14
N LYS A 48 9.22 4.47 -13.85
CA LYS A 48 10.33 3.68 -13.33
C LYS A 48 9.84 2.30 -12.89
N LYS A 49 10.68 1.27 -13.07
CA LYS A 49 10.44 -0.05 -12.49
C LYS A 49 10.36 0.09 -10.96
N ILE A 50 9.27 -0.40 -10.37
CA ILE A 50 9.14 -0.47 -8.91
C ILE A 50 10.07 -1.58 -8.44
N PRO A 51 10.99 -1.32 -7.48
CA PRO A 51 11.86 -2.36 -6.94
C PRO A 51 11.00 -3.45 -6.29
N HIS A 52 11.36 -4.71 -6.54
CA HIS A 52 10.76 -5.86 -5.86
C HIS A 52 11.62 -6.26 -4.65
N TRP A 53 11.07 -7.10 -3.77
CA TRP A 53 11.83 -7.66 -2.65
C TRP A 53 13.05 -8.47 -3.11
N ASP A 54 13.00 -9.06 -4.31
CA ASP A 54 14.11 -9.83 -4.90
C ASP A 54 15.27 -8.93 -5.36
N ASP A 55 15.03 -7.63 -5.52
CA ASP A 55 16.08 -6.66 -5.85
C ASP A 55 16.87 -6.23 -4.59
N LEU A 56 16.45 -6.64 -3.38
CA LEU A 56 17.10 -6.29 -2.12
C LEU A 56 18.02 -7.41 -1.65
N THR A 57 19.28 -7.07 -1.35
CA THR A 57 20.24 -7.98 -0.71
C THR A 57 20.57 -7.47 0.68
N PHE A 58 20.27 -8.27 1.71
CA PHE A 58 20.65 -7.98 3.09
C PHE A 58 22.04 -8.53 3.36
N LEU A 59 22.96 -7.66 3.77
CA LEU A 59 24.29 -8.09 4.17
C LEU A 59 24.25 -8.69 5.58
N PRO A 60 24.74 -9.93 5.78
CA PRO A 60 24.76 -10.53 7.11
C PRO A 60 25.69 -9.75 8.03
N GLY A 61 25.21 -9.41 9.22
CA GLY A 61 25.95 -8.62 10.21
C GLY A 61 27.14 -9.35 10.84
N THR A 62 27.29 -10.66 10.59
CA THR A 62 28.28 -11.54 11.22
C THR A 62 29.73 -11.10 10.97
N LEU A 63 29.98 -10.33 9.91
CA LEU A 63 31.31 -9.79 9.60
C LEU A 63 31.69 -8.58 10.45
N THR A 64 30.73 -7.84 11.00
CA THR A 64 30.99 -6.58 11.73
C THR A 64 30.59 -6.62 13.20
N ARG A 65 29.65 -7.50 13.59
CA ARG A 65 29.23 -7.67 14.99
C ARG A 65 28.72 -9.09 15.26
N PHE A 66 28.72 -9.48 16.54
CA PHE A 66 28.03 -10.69 16.97
C PHE A 66 26.52 -10.55 16.71
N VAL A 67 25.93 -11.62 16.17
CA VAL A 67 24.49 -11.70 15.92
C VAL A 67 23.79 -11.95 17.26
N ILE A 68 22.59 -11.39 17.41
CA ILE A 68 21.75 -11.63 18.58
C ILE A 68 21.51 -13.12 18.76
N GLU A 69 21.69 -13.59 19.99
CA GLU A 69 21.51 -14.98 20.35
C GLU A 69 20.11 -15.16 20.94
N GLY A 70 19.19 -15.77 20.18
CA GLY A 70 17.74 -15.72 20.46
C GLY A 70 17.28 -16.33 21.80
N TYR A 71 18.12 -17.11 22.49
CA TYR A 71 17.83 -17.61 23.84
C TYR A 71 18.42 -16.74 24.96
N ARG A 72 19.41 -15.87 24.67
CA ARG A 72 20.01 -14.95 25.65
C ARG A 72 19.45 -13.55 25.53
N GLU A 73 19.16 -13.11 24.32
CA GLU A 73 18.77 -11.73 24.01
C GLU A 73 17.47 -11.72 23.21
N LYS A 74 16.55 -10.82 23.58
CA LYS A 74 15.31 -10.60 22.83
C LYS A 74 15.56 -9.55 21.74
N CYS A 75 15.08 -9.83 20.54
CA CYS A 75 15.05 -8.84 19.47
C CYS A 75 14.00 -7.77 19.82
N GLU A 76 14.45 -6.56 20.15
CA GLU A 76 13.55 -5.44 20.41
C GLU A 76 13.12 -4.78 19.09
N THR A 77 11.83 -4.81 18.83
CA THR A 77 11.21 -4.20 17.64
C THR A 77 10.67 -2.79 17.90
N ARG A 78 10.81 -2.32 19.14
CA ARG A 78 10.30 -1.02 19.57
C ARG A 78 10.93 0.08 18.71
N THR A 79 10.07 0.96 18.20
CA THR A 79 10.45 2.03 17.29
C THR A 79 9.97 3.36 17.83
N VAL A 80 10.90 4.32 17.95
CA VAL A 80 10.60 5.68 18.40
C VAL A 80 10.73 6.63 17.21
N ILE A 81 9.61 7.23 16.81
CA ILE A 81 9.56 8.22 15.74
C ILE A 81 9.64 9.62 16.36
N GLY A 82 10.62 10.41 15.88
CA GLY A 82 10.86 11.77 16.38
C GLY A 82 11.44 11.79 17.80
N PRO A 83 12.59 11.15 18.08
CA PRO A 83 13.16 11.04 19.43
C PRO A 83 13.49 12.39 20.09
N ARG A 84 13.60 13.47 19.30
CA ARG A 84 13.83 14.84 19.79
C ARG A 84 12.55 15.70 19.86
N ALA A 85 11.40 15.14 19.50
CA ALA A 85 10.13 15.86 19.57
C ALA A 85 9.68 15.98 21.03
N LYS A 86 8.88 17.01 21.34
CA LYS A 86 8.28 17.17 22.68
C LYS A 86 7.39 15.99 23.08
N LYS A 87 6.78 15.33 22.08
CA LYS A 87 5.97 14.12 22.23
C LYS A 87 6.37 13.14 21.12
N PRO A 88 7.37 12.28 21.37
CA PRO A 88 7.74 11.24 20.41
C PRO A 88 6.59 10.22 20.28
N ILE A 89 6.52 9.57 19.12
CA ILE A 89 5.62 8.44 18.90
C ILE A 89 6.40 7.17 19.20
N GLU A 90 5.91 6.38 20.14
CA GLU A 90 6.50 5.10 20.51
C GLU A 90 5.60 3.97 20.01
N LEU A 91 6.19 3.04 19.27
CA LEU A 91 5.53 1.86 18.71
C LEU A 91 6.27 0.61 19.20
N ASP A 92 5.56 -0.47 19.46
CA ASP A 92 6.14 -1.76 19.85
C ASP A 92 6.75 -2.50 18.64
N ILE A 93 6.29 -2.16 17.43
CA ILE A 93 6.74 -2.75 16.16
C ILE A 93 7.10 -1.67 15.12
N PRO A 94 8.02 -1.96 14.17
CA PRO A 94 8.47 -1.01 13.13
C PRO A 94 7.50 -0.95 11.94
N VAL A 95 6.21 -1.13 12.18
CA VAL A 95 5.16 -1.15 11.15
C VAL A 95 4.00 -0.33 11.68
N TYR A 96 3.38 0.47 10.81
CA TYR A 96 2.16 1.20 11.13
C TYR A 96 1.25 1.29 9.90
N ILE A 97 -0.04 1.52 10.13
CA ILE A 97 -1.03 1.60 9.06
C ILE A 97 -0.99 3.01 8.46
N THR A 98 -0.63 3.11 7.19
CA THR A 98 -0.53 4.39 6.48
C THR A 98 -1.89 5.04 6.24
N GLY A 99 -1.86 6.33 5.88
CA GLY A 99 -3.04 7.17 5.73
C GLY A 99 -3.96 6.71 4.60
N MET A 100 -5.13 6.21 4.97
CA MET A 100 -6.24 5.95 4.05
C MET A 100 -7.44 6.80 4.49
N SER A 101 -8.00 7.58 3.56
CA SER A 101 -9.01 8.58 3.88
C SER A 101 -10.36 7.95 4.27
N PHE A 102 -11.02 8.56 5.26
CA PHE A 102 -12.43 8.35 5.47
C PHE A 102 -13.23 8.82 4.23
N GLY A 103 -14.14 7.98 3.74
CA GLY A 103 -14.82 8.15 2.46
C GLY A 103 -14.25 7.29 1.34
N ALA A 104 -12.94 7.02 1.33
CA ALA A 104 -12.36 5.93 0.53
C ALA A 104 -12.52 4.58 1.25
N LEU A 105 -12.41 4.61 2.58
CA LEU A 105 -12.78 3.50 3.47
C LEU A 105 -14.07 3.80 4.21
N SER A 106 -14.80 2.73 4.55
CA SER A 106 -15.99 2.82 5.39
C SER A 106 -15.62 3.17 6.84
N TYR A 107 -16.62 3.60 7.60
CA TYR A 107 -16.49 3.90 9.02
C TYR A 107 -15.94 2.70 9.80
N GLU A 108 -16.55 1.54 9.58
CA GLU A 108 -16.23 0.28 10.26
C GLU A 108 -14.81 -0.17 9.93
N ALA A 109 -14.38 -0.01 8.67
CA ALA A 109 -13.02 -0.33 8.24
C ALA A 109 -12.00 0.53 8.99
N LYS A 110 -12.22 1.85 9.11
CA LYS A 110 -11.32 2.75 9.84
C LYS A 110 -11.26 2.41 11.33
N THR A 111 -12.40 2.16 11.96
CA THR A 111 -12.44 1.77 13.38
C THR A 111 -11.78 0.41 13.62
N ALA A 112 -11.95 -0.56 12.72
CA ALA A 112 -11.30 -1.86 12.82
C ALA A 112 -9.77 -1.76 12.67
N LEU A 113 -9.29 -0.95 11.72
CA LEU A 113 -7.86 -0.69 11.54
C LEU A 113 -7.24 -0.01 12.77
N ALA A 114 -7.94 0.97 13.36
CA ALA A 114 -7.48 1.63 14.59
C ALA A 114 -7.35 0.62 15.74
N ARG A 115 -8.41 -0.15 16.02
CA ARG A 115 -8.39 -1.21 17.04
C ARG A 115 -7.27 -2.21 16.82
N GLY A 116 -7.10 -2.67 15.58
CA GLY A 116 -6.07 -3.63 15.22
C GLY A 116 -4.65 -3.06 15.42
N ALA A 117 -4.43 -1.81 15.04
CA ALA A 117 -3.16 -1.12 15.27
C ALA A 117 -2.84 -1.02 16.76
N THR A 118 -3.79 -0.59 17.59
CA THR A 118 -3.61 -0.49 19.05
C THR A 118 -3.30 -1.84 19.68
N MET A 119 -4.02 -2.90 19.28
CA MET A 119 -3.78 -4.26 19.76
C MET A 119 -2.39 -4.79 19.37
N ALA A 120 -1.87 -4.36 18.22
CA ALA A 120 -0.54 -4.72 17.74
C ALA A 120 0.58 -3.83 18.30
N GLY A 121 0.27 -2.86 19.18
CA GLY A 121 1.25 -1.89 19.68
C GLY A 121 1.75 -0.94 18.60
N SER A 122 0.90 -0.63 17.62
CA SER A 122 1.21 0.16 16.45
C SER A 122 0.29 1.39 16.34
N ALA A 123 0.43 2.17 15.27
CA ALA A 123 -0.35 3.36 15.01
C ALA A 123 -1.08 3.30 13.66
N THR A 124 -2.13 4.10 13.53
CA THR A 124 -2.84 4.36 12.27
C THR A 124 -2.77 5.84 11.91
N CYS A 125 -2.80 6.16 10.63
CA CYS A 125 -2.88 7.54 10.14
C CYS A 125 -4.27 7.82 9.52
N SER A 126 -4.85 8.98 9.84
CA SER A 126 -6.21 9.34 9.43
C SER A 126 -6.38 9.48 7.91
N GLY A 127 -5.31 9.83 7.19
CA GLY A 127 -5.39 10.29 5.80
C GLY A 127 -6.09 11.64 5.65
N GLU A 128 -6.44 12.00 4.42
CA GLU A 128 -7.00 13.32 4.05
C GLU A 128 -8.48 13.51 4.43
N GLY A 129 -9.21 12.41 4.71
CA GLY A 129 -10.66 12.44 4.95
C GLY A 129 -11.09 12.96 6.32
N GLY A 130 -10.14 13.43 7.13
CA GLY A 130 -10.34 13.77 8.53
C GLY A 130 -10.29 12.55 9.46
N MET A 131 -10.20 12.83 10.76
CA MET A 131 -10.10 11.82 11.81
C MET A 131 -11.45 11.64 12.50
N ILE A 132 -11.88 10.39 12.61
CA ILE A 132 -13.13 10.02 13.26
C ILE A 132 -12.92 9.97 14.79
N PRO A 133 -13.88 10.40 15.63
CA PRO A 133 -13.74 10.28 17.08
C PRO A 133 -13.47 8.85 17.57
N ASP A 134 -14.11 7.85 16.95
CA ASP A 134 -13.91 6.43 17.28
C ASP A 134 -12.55 5.90 16.82
N GLU A 135 -12.01 6.40 15.71
CA GLU A 135 -10.63 6.07 15.29
C GLU A 135 -9.63 6.57 16.33
N ARG A 136 -9.85 7.74 16.94
CA ARG A 136 -8.94 8.32 17.95
C ARG A 136 -9.00 7.61 19.31
N ARG A 137 -10.11 6.94 19.62
CA ARG A 137 -10.29 6.25 20.91
C ARG A 137 -9.39 5.01 21.06
N TYR A 138 -8.98 4.45 19.93
CA TYR A 138 -8.10 3.29 19.86
C TYR A 138 -6.72 3.77 19.41
#